data_AF-A0A7X8D986-F1
#
_entry.id   AF-A0A7X8D986-F1
#
_cell.length_a   1.000
_cell.length_b   1.000
_cell.length_c   1.000
_cell.angle_alpha   90.00
_cell.angle_beta   90.00
_cell.angle_gamma   90.00
#
_symmetry.space_group_name_H-M   'P 1'
#
loop_
_entity.id
_entity.type
_entity.pdbx_description
1 polymer ?
#
loop_
_entity_poly.entity_id
_entity_poly.type
_entity_poly.pdbx_seq_one_letter_code
_entity_poly.pdbx_strand_id
1 'polypeptide(L)'
;MHGRFSLFNSLKSELSSCTLLITGGTGSFGNAVLDRFLASDIGEIRIFSRDEKKQDDMRHLYQHTHPELSDKLKFYIGDVRDLSSLRDVMHGVDYIFHAAALKQVPSCEFFPMEAVKTNVIGTDNVLTAAIEAGVKTVICLSTDKAAYPVNAMGTSKAMMEKVIVAKSRTVSPDKTKICCTRYGNVLCSRGSVIPLWIEQIRSGNPITITDPSMTRFVMSLEEAVDLVLFAFEHGTSGDILVQKAPACTIEVQAEAVRQLFDKENKTEIKIIGIRHGEKMYETLLTNEECSQAIDMGAFYRVPSDKRDLNYDKYFKDGEVERNTLTEFNSNNTKLLNVEQVKEKLLSLSYIQEELAKLSK
;
A
#
# COMPACT_ATOMS: atom_id res chain seq x y z
N MET A 1 4.87 -17.32 -15.80
CA MET A 1 4.77 -16.12 -16.66
C MET A 1 3.58 -16.22 -17.62
N HIS A 2 2.39 -16.65 -17.16
CA HIS A 2 1.15 -16.76 -17.95
C HIS A 2 -0.04 -16.44 -17.02
N GLY A 3 -0.87 -15.47 -17.39
CA GLY A 3 -2.20 -15.28 -16.78
C GLY A 3 -2.46 -14.04 -15.90
N ARG A 4 -1.69 -12.94 -15.99
CA ARG A 4 -2.04 -11.69 -15.27
C ARG A 4 -2.43 -10.58 -16.26
N PHE A 5 -3.64 -10.05 -16.08
CA PHE A 5 -4.28 -8.86 -16.69
C PHE A 5 -5.08 -9.05 -17.99
N SER A 6 -6.39 -9.34 -17.84
CA SER A 6 -7.38 -9.32 -18.92
C SER A 6 -7.96 -7.93 -19.21
N LEU A 7 -8.03 -7.01 -18.25
CA LEU A 7 -8.64 -5.68 -18.47
C LEU A 7 -7.75 -4.70 -19.23
N PHE A 8 -6.43 -4.76 -19.07
CA PHE A 8 -5.54 -4.00 -19.95
C PHE A 8 -5.73 -4.42 -21.41
N ASN A 9 -6.12 -5.68 -21.68
CA ASN A 9 -6.45 -6.09 -23.04
C ASN A 9 -7.81 -5.56 -23.52
N SER A 10 -8.78 -5.29 -22.65
CA SER A 10 -10.09 -4.75 -23.05
C SER A 10 -10.16 -3.21 -23.06
N LEU A 11 -9.30 -2.51 -22.32
CA LEU A 11 -9.19 -1.04 -22.27
C LEU A 11 -8.07 -0.47 -23.17
N LYS A 12 -7.35 -1.34 -23.89
CA LYS A 12 -6.16 -1.02 -24.69
C LYS A 12 -6.33 0.18 -25.62
N SER A 13 -7.50 0.33 -26.24
CA SER A 13 -7.77 1.43 -27.18
C SER A 13 -8.11 2.77 -26.52
N GLU A 14 -8.46 2.80 -25.23
CA GLU A 14 -8.91 4.02 -24.53
C GLU A 14 -7.83 4.64 -23.61
N LEU A 15 -6.86 3.85 -23.16
CA LEU A 15 -5.81 4.31 -22.24
C LEU A 15 -4.85 5.33 -22.85
N SER A 16 -4.68 5.35 -24.18
CA SER A 16 -3.77 6.26 -24.89
C SER A 16 -4.12 7.74 -24.78
N SER A 17 -5.37 8.05 -24.45
CA SER A 17 -5.81 9.40 -24.14
C SER A 17 -5.94 9.68 -22.64
N CYS A 18 -5.75 8.66 -21.81
CA CYS A 18 -5.98 8.76 -20.37
C CYS A 18 -4.75 9.30 -19.63
N THR A 19 -5.02 10.04 -18.55
CA THR A 19 -4.00 10.55 -17.62
C THR A 19 -4.12 9.88 -16.26
N LEU A 20 -3.02 9.29 -15.76
CA LEU A 20 -2.90 8.77 -14.40
C LEU A 20 -2.14 9.75 -13.51
N LEU A 21 -2.72 10.12 -12.37
CA LEU A 21 -2.04 10.88 -11.32
C LEU A 21 -1.63 9.97 -10.16
N ILE A 22 -0.37 10.04 -9.76
CA ILE A 22 0.18 9.31 -8.61
C ILE A 22 0.63 10.34 -7.57
N THR A 23 -0.18 10.53 -6.53
CA THR A 23 0.24 11.35 -5.37
C THR A 23 1.20 10.53 -4.50
N GLY A 24 2.26 11.17 -4.00
CA GLY A 24 3.36 10.44 -3.36
C GLY A 24 4.15 9.60 -4.36
N GLY A 25 4.12 9.96 -5.65
CA GLY A 25 4.66 9.16 -6.75
C GLY A 25 6.18 8.94 -6.72
N THR A 26 6.93 9.73 -5.97
CA THR A 26 8.37 9.54 -5.76
C THR A 26 8.72 8.47 -4.71
N GLY A 27 7.72 7.92 -4.02
CA GLY A 27 7.89 6.81 -3.07
C GLY A 27 8.10 5.46 -3.77
N SER A 28 8.50 4.43 -3.01
CA SER A 28 8.72 3.08 -3.55
C SER A 28 7.50 2.54 -4.30
N PHE A 29 6.29 2.75 -3.77
CA PHE A 29 5.05 2.33 -4.44
C PHE A 29 4.84 3.03 -5.78
N GLY A 30 5.07 4.35 -5.85
CA GLY A 30 4.95 5.09 -7.10
C GLY A 30 5.92 4.61 -8.18
N ASN A 31 7.17 4.29 -7.81
CA ASN A 31 8.13 3.67 -8.73
C ASN A 31 7.64 2.31 -9.25
N ALA A 32 7.14 1.43 -8.37
CA ALA A 32 6.63 0.12 -8.79
C ALA A 32 5.37 0.20 -9.66
N VAL A 33 4.52 1.21 -9.44
CA VAL A 33 3.41 1.51 -10.36
C VAL A 33 3.95 1.98 -11.71
N LEU A 34 4.95 2.86 -11.73
CA LEU A 34 5.56 3.30 -12.98
C LEU A 34 6.09 2.13 -13.80
N ASP A 35 6.82 1.20 -13.19
CA ASP A 35 7.33 0.03 -13.90
C ASP A 35 6.22 -0.82 -14.54
N ARG A 36 5.00 -0.79 -13.98
CA ARG A 36 3.81 -1.46 -14.53
C ARG A 36 3.11 -0.66 -15.62
N PHE A 37 2.99 0.66 -15.47
CA PHE A 37 2.21 1.52 -16.36
C PHE A 37 3.03 2.12 -17.50
N LEU A 38 4.35 2.25 -17.36
CA LEU A 38 5.22 2.84 -18.37
C LEU A 38 5.19 2.00 -19.67
N ALA A 39 5.17 0.68 -19.52
CA ALA A 39 5.02 -0.28 -20.61
C ALA A 39 3.57 -0.45 -21.12
N SER A 40 2.61 0.28 -20.56
CA SER A 40 1.21 0.28 -21.03
C SER A 40 0.96 1.39 -22.06
N ASP A 41 -0.18 1.33 -22.73
CA ASP A 41 -0.60 2.34 -23.70
C ASP A 41 -1.10 3.63 -23.04
N ILE A 42 -0.89 3.86 -21.73
CA ILE A 42 -1.35 5.09 -21.07
C ILE A 42 -0.71 6.34 -21.69
N GLY A 43 -1.52 7.39 -21.89
CA GLY A 43 -1.11 8.64 -22.53
C GLY A 43 -0.16 9.48 -21.68
N GLU A 44 -0.52 9.73 -20.42
CA GLU A 44 0.27 10.55 -19.50
C GLU A 44 0.26 9.99 -18.08
N ILE A 45 1.40 10.09 -17.38
CA ILE A 45 1.52 9.77 -15.96
C ILE A 45 2.09 10.99 -15.22
N ARG A 46 1.30 11.54 -14.29
CA ARG A 46 1.66 12.66 -13.43
C ARG A 46 2.21 12.18 -12.10
N ILE A 47 3.46 12.54 -11.81
CA ILE A 47 4.11 12.30 -10.53
C ILE A 47 3.94 13.54 -9.66
N PHE A 48 3.12 13.43 -8.60
CA PHE A 48 2.83 14.53 -7.70
C PHE A 48 3.46 14.30 -6.33
N SER A 49 4.39 15.17 -5.94
CA SER A 49 5.01 15.17 -4.61
C SER A 49 5.71 16.50 -4.32
N ARG A 50 6.25 16.65 -3.10
CA ARG A 50 6.94 17.87 -2.65
C ARG A 50 8.44 17.85 -2.88
N ASP A 51 9.00 16.68 -3.18
CA ASP A 51 10.44 16.45 -3.17
C ASP A 51 11.01 16.64 -4.57
N GLU A 52 11.42 17.87 -4.88
CA GLU A 52 11.98 18.24 -6.19
C GLU A 52 13.20 17.40 -6.57
N LYS A 53 14.04 17.06 -5.59
CA LYS A 53 15.24 16.25 -5.83
C LYS A 53 14.86 14.84 -6.28
N LYS A 54 13.92 14.18 -5.59
CA LYS A 54 13.49 12.84 -6.01
C LYS A 54 12.78 12.86 -7.35
N GLN A 55 12.05 13.93 -7.67
CA GLN A 55 11.45 14.08 -9.00
C GLN A 55 12.52 14.22 -10.08
N ASP A 56 13.56 15.03 -9.84
CA ASP A 56 14.66 15.19 -10.79
C ASP A 56 15.47 13.90 -10.95
N ASP A 57 15.85 13.24 -9.85
CA ASP A 57 16.56 11.96 -9.86
C ASP A 57 15.75 10.89 -10.66
N MET A 58 14.44 10.83 -10.44
CA MET A 58 13.52 9.93 -11.17
C MET A 58 13.44 10.30 -12.66
N ARG A 59 13.33 11.59 -12.99
CA ARG A 59 13.25 12.08 -14.36
C ARG A 59 14.49 11.67 -15.16
N HIS A 60 15.69 11.91 -14.64
CA HIS A 60 16.94 11.55 -15.32
C HIS A 60 17.08 10.04 -15.45
N LEU A 61 16.69 9.27 -14.41
CA LEU A 61 16.72 7.81 -14.45
C LEU A 61 15.87 7.27 -15.62
N TYR A 62 14.62 7.72 -15.76
CA TYR A 62 13.74 7.23 -16.83
C TYR A 62 14.12 7.79 -18.21
N GLN A 63 14.65 9.01 -18.31
CA GLN A 63 15.23 9.51 -19.56
C GLN A 63 16.41 8.66 -20.05
N HIS A 64 17.23 8.16 -19.12
CA HIS A 64 18.37 7.30 -19.46
C HIS A 64 17.96 5.85 -19.75
N THR A 65 17.02 5.29 -18.96
CA THR A 65 16.67 3.86 -19.03
C THR A 65 15.53 3.54 -20.00
N HIS A 66 14.63 4.50 -20.26
CA HIS A 66 13.43 4.35 -21.10
C HIS A 66 13.17 5.64 -21.91
N PRO A 67 14.12 6.10 -22.74
CA PRO A 67 14.04 7.40 -23.42
C PRO A 67 12.74 7.57 -24.23
N GLU A 68 12.27 6.50 -24.87
CA GLU A 68 11.06 6.46 -25.71
C GLU A 68 9.74 6.55 -24.91
N LEU A 69 9.77 6.28 -23.62
CA LEU A 69 8.59 6.36 -22.74
C LEU A 69 8.66 7.55 -21.77
N SER A 70 9.83 8.20 -21.67
CA SER A 70 10.08 9.27 -20.71
C SER A 70 9.17 10.50 -20.91
N ASP A 71 8.72 10.76 -22.14
CA ASP A 71 7.80 11.86 -22.45
C ASP A 71 6.41 11.69 -21.81
N LYS A 72 6.02 10.46 -21.46
CA LYS A 72 4.77 10.17 -20.74
C LYS A 72 4.80 10.69 -19.29
N LEU A 73 5.99 10.88 -18.71
CA LEU A 73 6.14 11.27 -17.32
C LEU A 73 6.12 12.79 -17.18
N LYS A 74 5.18 13.30 -16.39
CA LYS A 74 5.11 14.72 -16.00
C LYS A 74 5.30 14.86 -14.49
N PHE A 75 6.14 15.79 -14.09
CA PHE A 75 6.53 15.99 -12.70
C PHE A 75 5.88 17.26 -12.16
N TYR A 76 5.02 17.11 -11.15
CA TYR A 76 4.27 18.19 -10.53
C TYR A 76 4.70 18.36 -9.07
N ILE A 77 5.11 19.58 -8.73
CA ILE A 77 5.38 19.98 -7.35
C ILE A 77 4.06 20.37 -6.69
N GLY A 78 3.79 19.78 -5.53
CA GLY A 78 2.61 20.12 -4.76
C GLY A 78 2.46 19.31 -3.48
N ASP A 79 1.48 19.71 -2.66
CA ASP A 79 1.16 19.08 -1.38
C ASP A 79 -0.31 18.68 -1.35
N VAL A 80 -0.60 17.45 -0.91
CA VAL A 80 -1.99 16.98 -0.71
C VAL A 80 -2.73 17.77 0.37
N ARG A 81 -1.99 18.45 1.26
CA ARG A 81 -2.55 19.35 2.28
C ARG A 81 -3.12 20.64 1.70
N ASP A 82 -2.74 20.99 0.47
CA ASP A 82 -3.21 22.18 -0.22
C ASP A 82 -4.17 21.79 -1.35
N LEU A 83 -5.45 22.11 -1.16
CA LEU A 83 -6.48 21.85 -2.15
C LEU A 83 -6.26 22.62 -3.46
N SER A 84 -5.68 23.83 -3.40
CA SER A 84 -5.39 24.62 -4.61
C SER A 84 -4.31 23.91 -5.45
N SER A 85 -3.24 23.47 -4.80
CA SER A 85 -2.17 22.70 -5.45
C SER A 85 -2.70 21.42 -6.12
N LEU A 86 -3.69 20.77 -5.50
CA LEU A 86 -4.34 19.61 -6.09
C LEU A 86 -5.23 19.95 -7.28
N ARG A 87 -5.96 21.06 -7.24
CA ARG A 87 -6.80 21.51 -8.37
C ARG A 87 -5.97 21.76 -9.62
N ASP A 88 -4.81 22.40 -9.48
CA ASP A 88 -3.92 22.72 -10.60
C ASP A 88 -3.46 21.45 -11.36
N VAL A 89 -3.20 20.36 -10.64
CA VAL A 89 -2.76 19.08 -11.24
C VAL A 89 -3.93 18.18 -11.68
N MET A 90 -5.17 18.49 -11.31
CA MET A 90 -6.32 17.58 -11.56
C MET A 90 -6.91 17.70 -12.98
N HIS A 91 -6.60 18.78 -13.70
CA HIS A 91 -7.16 19.04 -15.03
C HIS A 91 -6.84 17.92 -16.03
N GLY A 92 -7.87 17.24 -16.54
CA GLY A 92 -7.73 16.15 -17.50
C GLY A 92 -7.21 14.84 -16.90
N VAL A 93 -7.20 14.69 -15.58
CA VAL A 93 -6.88 13.42 -14.91
C VAL A 93 -8.05 12.45 -15.00
N ASP A 94 -7.81 11.23 -15.46
CA ASP A 94 -8.82 10.16 -15.52
C ASP A 94 -8.76 9.27 -14.28
N TYR A 95 -7.54 8.97 -13.81
CA TYR A 95 -7.30 8.00 -12.75
C TYR A 95 -6.33 8.53 -11.70
N ILE A 96 -6.56 8.19 -10.43
CA ILE A 96 -5.67 8.55 -9.33
C ILE A 96 -5.29 7.32 -8.54
N PHE A 97 -3.98 7.14 -8.31
CA PHE A 97 -3.47 6.30 -7.23
C PHE A 97 -2.95 7.18 -6.10
N HIS A 98 -3.66 7.18 -4.97
CA HIS A 98 -3.36 8.02 -3.83
C HIS A 98 -2.43 7.31 -2.83
N ALA A 99 -1.12 7.50 -3.02
CA ALA A 99 -0.06 6.89 -2.20
C ALA A 99 0.65 7.89 -1.26
N ALA A 100 0.30 9.18 -1.30
CA ALA A 100 0.86 10.19 -0.40
C ALA A 100 0.43 9.89 1.05
N ALA A 101 1.42 9.72 1.94
CA ALA A 101 1.16 9.46 3.35
C ALA A 101 2.37 9.78 4.23
N LEU A 102 2.10 10.14 5.49
CA LEU A 102 3.06 9.99 6.57
C LEU A 102 2.89 8.58 7.16
N LYS A 103 3.91 7.73 6.98
CA LYS A 103 3.77 6.27 7.23
C LYS A 103 4.70 5.69 8.28
N GLN A 104 5.62 6.49 8.84
CA GLN A 104 6.53 6.01 9.88
C GLN A 104 5.84 6.10 11.24
N VAL A 105 5.78 4.99 11.98
CA VAL A 105 5.09 4.92 13.27
C VAL A 105 5.66 5.94 14.26
N PRO A 106 6.98 6.03 14.51
CA PRO A 106 7.50 6.97 15.51
C PRO A 106 7.22 8.43 15.17
N SER A 107 7.35 8.83 13.89
CA SER A 107 7.06 10.21 13.50
C SER A 107 5.59 10.57 13.65
N CYS A 108 4.68 9.63 13.39
CA CYS A 108 3.25 9.88 13.59
C CYS A 108 2.88 9.93 15.06
N GLU A 109 3.55 9.16 15.92
CA GLU A 109 3.35 9.22 17.38
C GLU A 109 3.79 10.57 17.95
N PHE A 110 4.96 11.06 17.54
CA PHE A 110 5.45 12.36 18.03
C PHE A 110 4.75 13.55 17.38
N PHE A 111 4.25 13.40 16.15
CA PHE A 111 3.59 14.46 15.39
C PHE A 111 2.22 14.00 14.86
N PRO A 112 1.26 13.66 15.72
CA PRO A 112 -0.01 13.06 15.32
C PRO A 112 -0.85 14.01 14.46
N MET A 113 -0.78 15.32 14.72
CA MET A 113 -1.46 16.31 13.88
C MET A 113 -0.88 16.39 12.47
N GLU A 114 0.40 16.06 12.27
CA GLU A 114 0.99 15.98 10.94
C GLU A 114 0.51 14.73 10.19
N ALA A 115 0.28 13.62 10.91
CA ALA A 115 -0.38 12.44 10.36
C ALA A 115 -1.84 12.76 9.97
N VAL A 116 -2.59 13.49 10.80
CA VAL A 116 -3.96 13.93 10.45
C VAL A 116 -3.97 14.82 9.21
N LYS A 117 -3.12 15.85 9.16
CA LYS A 117 -3.04 16.77 8.01
C LYS A 117 -2.73 16.04 6.71
N THR A 118 -1.78 15.10 6.71
CA THR A 118 -1.40 14.38 5.49
C THR A 118 -2.36 13.25 5.16
N ASN A 119 -2.65 12.37 6.12
CA ASN A 119 -3.34 11.10 5.84
C ASN A 119 -4.87 11.25 5.87
N VAL A 120 -5.42 12.25 6.57
CA VAL A 120 -6.89 12.43 6.68
C VAL A 120 -7.33 13.62 5.85
N ILE A 121 -6.87 14.83 6.20
CA ILE A 121 -7.23 16.07 5.48
C ILE A 121 -6.68 16.02 4.06
N GLY A 122 -5.44 15.57 3.88
CA GLY A 122 -4.85 15.43 2.55
C GLY A 122 -5.63 14.49 1.63
N THR A 123 -6.13 13.36 2.16
CA THR A 123 -7.01 12.47 1.40
C THR A 123 -8.35 13.11 1.09
N ASP A 124 -8.97 13.82 2.05
CA ASP A 124 -10.21 14.57 1.79
C ASP A 124 -10.05 15.59 0.67
N ASN A 125 -8.92 16.31 0.63
CA ASN A 125 -8.59 17.24 -0.45
C ASN A 125 -8.43 16.53 -1.79
N VAL A 126 -7.70 15.41 -1.85
CA VAL A 126 -7.53 14.64 -3.09
C VAL A 126 -8.89 14.20 -3.63
N LEU A 127 -9.74 13.62 -2.77
CA LEU A 127 -11.06 13.15 -3.17
C LEU A 127 -11.97 14.31 -3.61
N THR A 128 -11.91 15.44 -2.90
CA THR A 128 -12.70 16.63 -3.26
C THR A 128 -12.29 17.19 -4.62
N ALA A 129 -10.99 17.41 -4.85
CA ALA A 129 -10.50 17.88 -6.15
C ALA A 129 -10.77 16.86 -7.28
N ALA A 130 -10.67 15.56 -7.00
CA ALA A 130 -10.95 14.51 -7.97
C ALA A 130 -12.42 14.51 -8.42
N ILE A 131 -13.35 14.64 -7.46
CA ILE A 131 -14.79 14.73 -7.74
C ILE A 131 -15.10 16.03 -8.53
N GLU A 132 -14.53 17.17 -8.11
CA GLU A 132 -14.70 18.46 -8.81
C GLU A 132 -14.22 18.41 -10.27
N ALA A 133 -13.10 17.71 -10.52
CA ALA A 133 -12.50 17.57 -11.85
C ALA A 133 -13.14 16.46 -12.70
N GLY A 134 -14.06 15.66 -12.16
CA GLY A 134 -14.70 14.56 -12.88
C GLY A 134 -13.77 13.36 -13.14
N VAL A 135 -12.81 13.12 -12.23
CA VAL A 135 -11.91 11.95 -12.28
C VAL A 135 -12.75 10.67 -12.22
N LYS A 136 -12.47 9.71 -13.11
CA LYS A 136 -13.25 8.48 -13.25
C LYS A 136 -13.01 7.50 -12.11
N THR A 137 -11.77 7.33 -11.66
CA THR A 137 -11.45 6.36 -10.60
C THR A 137 -10.31 6.83 -9.68
N VAL A 138 -10.51 6.70 -8.38
CA VAL A 138 -9.52 6.96 -7.33
C VAL A 138 -9.31 5.71 -6.50
N ILE A 139 -8.07 5.23 -6.42
CA ILE A 139 -7.67 4.13 -5.54
C ILE A 139 -6.77 4.67 -4.44
N CYS A 140 -7.23 4.56 -3.19
CA CYS A 140 -6.50 4.99 -2.01
C CYS A 140 -5.74 3.83 -1.35
N LEU A 141 -4.55 4.11 -0.82
CA LEU A 141 -3.71 3.11 -0.17
C LEU A 141 -3.73 3.24 1.35
N SER A 142 -4.16 2.16 2.00
CA SER A 142 -4.16 1.96 3.45
C SER A 142 -3.24 0.81 3.87
N THR A 143 -3.30 0.41 5.14
CA THR A 143 -2.38 -0.53 5.78
C THR A 143 -3.13 -1.41 6.78
N ASP A 144 -2.67 -2.63 7.01
CA ASP A 144 -3.14 -3.51 8.10
C ASP A 144 -3.22 -2.82 9.47
N LYS A 145 -2.36 -1.83 9.75
CA LYS A 145 -2.37 -1.06 11.01
C LYS A 145 -3.61 -0.20 11.19
N ALA A 146 -4.43 -0.02 10.15
CA ALA A 146 -5.72 0.64 10.21
C ALA A 146 -6.82 -0.25 10.84
N ALA A 147 -6.67 -1.58 10.78
CA ALA A 147 -7.59 -2.50 11.46
C ALA A 147 -7.19 -2.60 12.93
N TYR A 148 -8.11 -2.30 13.86
CA TYR A 148 -7.84 -2.21 15.31
C TYR A 148 -6.56 -1.42 15.64
N PRO A 149 -6.46 -0.14 15.23
CA PRO A 149 -5.21 0.62 15.32
C PRO A 149 -4.79 0.84 16.77
N VAL A 150 -3.48 0.70 17.04
CA VAL A 150 -2.88 0.97 18.38
C VAL A 150 -1.88 2.12 18.38
N ASN A 151 -1.58 2.67 17.19
CA ASN A 151 -0.65 3.78 17.02
C ASN A 151 -1.26 4.90 16.17
N ALA A 152 -0.72 6.11 16.27
CA ALA A 152 -1.21 7.30 15.57
C ALA A 152 -1.19 7.15 14.04
N MET A 153 -0.19 6.45 13.49
CA MET A 153 -0.10 6.18 12.05
C MET A 153 -1.29 5.33 11.58
N GLY A 154 -1.51 4.18 12.22
CA GLY A 154 -2.65 3.30 11.95
C GLY A 154 -3.98 3.98 12.20
N THR A 155 -4.11 4.76 13.28
CA THR A 155 -5.33 5.51 13.61
C THR A 155 -5.66 6.54 12.52
N SER A 156 -4.66 7.27 12.02
CA SER A 156 -4.86 8.22 10.93
C SER A 156 -5.30 7.53 9.63
N LYS A 157 -4.78 6.32 9.35
CA LYS A 157 -5.18 5.52 8.18
C LYS A 157 -6.56 4.87 8.33
N ALA A 158 -6.94 4.46 9.55
CA ALA A 158 -8.30 4.02 9.85
C ALA A 158 -9.30 5.15 9.64
N MET A 159 -8.97 6.37 10.07
CA MET A 159 -9.80 7.55 9.83
C MET A 159 -9.87 7.89 8.34
N MET A 160 -8.73 7.81 7.61
CA MET A 160 -8.69 7.97 6.16
C MET A 160 -9.66 7.02 5.45
N GLU A 161 -9.70 5.73 5.83
CA GLU A 161 -10.66 4.76 5.28
C GLU A 161 -12.11 5.18 5.52
N LYS A 162 -12.43 5.70 6.72
CA LYS A 162 -13.78 6.23 6.99
C LYS A 162 -14.10 7.45 6.12
N VAL A 163 -13.15 8.35 5.88
CA VAL A 163 -13.31 9.49 4.95
C VAL A 163 -13.56 9.00 3.52
N ILE A 164 -12.79 8.02 3.05
CA ILE A 164 -12.94 7.42 1.72
C ILE A 164 -14.34 6.83 1.54
N VAL A 165 -14.77 5.98 2.47
CA VAL A 165 -16.10 5.34 2.43
C VAL A 165 -17.23 6.37 2.59
N ALA A 166 -17.02 7.45 3.35
CA ALA A 166 -18.01 8.52 3.45
C ALA A 166 -18.14 9.30 2.13
N LYS A 167 -17.01 9.68 1.49
CA LYS A 167 -17.02 10.40 0.21
C LYS A 167 -17.62 9.58 -0.93
N SER A 168 -17.39 8.27 -0.96
CA SER A 168 -17.97 7.40 -1.99
C SER A 168 -19.50 7.36 -1.95
N ARG A 169 -20.14 7.72 -0.83
CA ARG A 169 -21.60 7.87 -0.72
C ARG A 169 -22.13 9.20 -1.26
N THR A 170 -21.26 10.19 -1.46
CA THR A 170 -21.65 11.55 -1.89
C THR A 170 -21.58 11.77 -3.40
N VAL A 171 -21.01 10.81 -4.15
CA VAL A 171 -20.81 10.90 -5.59
C VAL A 171 -21.28 9.61 -6.26
N SER A 172 -21.92 9.74 -7.42
CA SER A 172 -22.30 8.56 -8.21
C SER A 172 -21.04 7.79 -8.64
N PRO A 173 -21.04 6.44 -8.53
CA PRO A 173 -19.93 5.61 -9.00
C PRO A 173 -19.66 5.76 -10.50
N ASP A 174 -20.66 6.14 -11.31
CA ASP A 174 -20.52 6.38 -12.75
C ASP A 174 -19.78 7.70 -13.05
N LYS A 175 -19.69 8.60 -12.07
CA LYS A 175 -18.93 9.86 -12.18
C LYS A 175 -17.52 9.68 -11.64
N THR A 176 -17.41 9.26 -10.37
CA THR A 176 -16.14 9.04 -9.70
C THR A 176 -16.23 7.82 -8.81
N LYS A 177 -15.60 6.72 -9.26
CA LYS A 177 -15.43 5.52 -8.45
C LYS A 177 -14.31 5.72 -7.43
N ILE A 178 -14.57 5.47 -6.15
CA ILE A 178 -13.55 5.63 -5.10
C ILE A 178 -13.40 4.30 -4.37
N CYS A 179 -12.22 3.69 -4.40
CA CYS A 179 -11.94 2.46 -3.65
C CYS A 179 -10.76 2.67 -2.71
N CYS A 180 -10.65 1.80 -1.71
CA CYS A 180 -9.48 1.70 -0.84
C CYS A 180 -8.85 0.31 -0.96
N THR A 181 -7.53 0.24 -0.87
CA THR A 181 -6.78 -1.00 -0.73
C THR A 181 -6.13 -1.04 0.64
N ARG A 182 -6.14 -2.20 1.29
CA ARG A 182 -5.46 -2.42 2.57
C ARG A 182 -4.57 -3.65 2.45
N TYR A 183 -3.30 -3.46 2.78
CA TYR A 183 -2.29 -4.52 2.71
C TYR A 183 -1.29 -4.41 3.88
N GLY A 184 -0.54 -5.49 4.09
CA GLY A 184 0.43 -5.57 5.16
C GLY A 184 1.76 -4.89 4.85
N ASN A 185 2.77 -5.14 5.69
CA ASN A 185 4.11 -4.64 5.41
C ASN A 185 4.64 -5.16 4.07
N VAL A 186 5.12 -4.24 3.23
CA VAL A 186 5.86 -4.59 2.02
C VAL A 186 7.31 -4.87 2.39
N LEU A 187 7.78 -6.08 2.04
CA LEU A 187 9.16 -6.51 2.22
C LEU A 187 10.13 -5.52 1.55
N CYS A 188 11.27 -5.30 2.19
CA CYS A 188 12.36 -4.46 1.66
C CYS A 188 11.99 -2.99 1.39
N SER A 189 10.84 -2.52 1.87
CA SER A 189 10.48 -1.11 1.71
C SER A 189 11.42 -0.18 2.50
N ARG A 190 11.61 1.05 2.01
CA ARG A 190 12.52 2.02 2.65
C ARG A 190 12.15 2.26 4.12
N GLY A 191 13.13 2.10 5.00
CA GLY A 191 12.97 2.26 6.45
C GLY A 191 12.28 1.08 7.15
N SER A 192 12.13 -0.06 6.46
CA SER A 192 11.64 -1.30 7.07
C SER A 192 12.77 -2.11 7.73
N VAL A 193 12.39 -3.21 8.37
CA VAL A 193 13.28 -3.98 9.23
C VAL A 193 14.32 -4.81 8.46
N ILE A 194 14.00 -5.30 7.26
CA ILE A 194 14.91 -6.12 6.47
C ILE A 194 16.15 -5.34 6.01
N PRO A 195 16.03 -4.14 5.41
CA PRO A 195 17.19 -3.29 5.13
C PRO A 195 18.02 -2.95 6.37
N LEU A 196 17.37 -2.73 7.52
CA LEU A 196 18.07 -2.50 8.79
C LEU A 196 18.91 -3.72 9.21
N TRP A 197 18.36 -4.92 9.12
CA TRP A 197 19.08 -6.15 9.48
C TRP A 197 20.23 -6.45 8.53
N ILE A 198 20.06 -6.22 7.22
CA ILE A 198 21.15 -6.34 6.24
C ILE A 198 22.29 -5.38 6.58
N GLU A 199 21.98 -4.14 6.96
CA GLU A 199 22.97 -3.15 7.37
C GLU A 199 23.64 -3.52 8.71
N GLN A 200 22.88 -4.05 9.67
CA GLN A 200 23.42 -4.55 10.94
C GLN A 200 24.43 -5.67 10.70
N ILE A 201 24.09 -6.68 9.89
CA ILE A 201 24.99 -7.78 9.50
C ILE A 201 26.27 -7.22 8.87
N ARG A 202 26.16 -6.30 7.91
CA ARG A 202 27.32 -5.70 7.23
C ARG A 202 28.22 -4.90 8.14
N SER A 203 27.63 -4.24 9.12
CA SER A 203 28.36 -3.46 10.13
C SER A 203 28.95 -4.34 11.24
N GLY A 204 28.77 -5.66 11.21
CA GLY A 204 29.18 -6.57 12.27
C GLY A 204 28.37 -6.39 13.57
N ASN A 205 27.20 -5.77 13.49
CA ASN A 205 26.28 -5.56 14.60
C ASN A 205 25.27 -6.71 14.70
N PRO A 206 24.78 -7.03 15.92
CA PRO A 206 23.73 -8.01 16.09
C PRO A 206 22.44 -7.57 15.37
N ILE A 207 21.71 -8.54 14.83
CA ILE A 207 20.35 -8.36 14.34
C ILE A 207 19.47 -8.07 15.56
N THR A 208 18.78 -6.94 15.57
CA THR A 208 17.85 -6.61 16.66
C THR A 208 16.42 -6.98 16.31
N ILE A 209 15.82 -7.89 17.06
CA ILE A 209 14.39 -8.25 16.95
C ILE A 209 13.63 -7.84 18.21
N THR A 210 12.36 -7.52 18.06
CA THR A 210 11.51 -7.09 19.17
C THR A 210 11.03 -8.28 19.99
N ASP A 211 9.94 -8.92 19.58
CA ASP A 211 9.47 -10.19 20.13
C ASP A 211 9.49 -11.25 19.01
N PRO A 212 10.15 -12.41 19.24
CA PRO A 212 10.32 -13.44 18.21
C PRO A 212 9.00 -14.04 17.73
N SER A 213 7.97 -14.07 18.58
CA SER A 213 6.66 -14.66 18.29
C SER A 213 5.72 -13.74 17.50
N MET A 214 6.08 -12.46 17.34
CA MET A 214 5.31 -11.52 16.53
C MET A 214 5.14 -12.03 15.11
N THR A 215 3.93 -11.96 14.54
CA THR A 215 3.70 -12.32 13.14
C THR A 215 3.43 -11.08 12.28
N ARG A 216 3.89 -11.10 11.04
CA ARG A 216 3.61 -10.07 10.04
C ARG A 216 3.28 -10.73 8.71
N PHE A 217 2.32 -10.15 7.97
CA PHE A 217 2.08 -10.55 6.60
C PHE A 217 3.32 -10.31 5.73
N VAL A 218 3.56 -11.22 4.79
CA VAL A 218 4.72 -11.24 3.91
C VAL A 218 4.23 -10.95 2.50
N MET A 219 4.50 -9.73 2.02
CA MET A 219 4.04 -9.25 0.71
C MET A 219 5.16 -8.49 -0.01
N SER A 220 5.31 -8.73 -1.31
CA SER A 220 6.21 -7.96 -2.17
C SER A 220 5.59 -6.63 -2.61
N LEU A 221 6.42 -5.72 -3.10
CA LEU A 221 5.92 -4.46 -3.64
C LEU A 221 5.05 -4.68 -4.90
N GLU A 222 5.42 -5.66 -5.72
CA GLU A 222 4.64 -6.05 -6.90
C GLU A 222 3.26 -6.60 -6.54
N GLU A 223 3.16 -7.36 -5.45
CA GLU A 223 1.88 -7.87 -4.94
C GLU A 223 0.98 -6.72 -4.46
N ALA A 224 1.56 -5.71 -3.79
CA ALA A 224 0.81 -4.51 -3.42
C ALA A 224 0.30 -3.73 -4.65
N VAL A 225 1.08 -3.68 -5.74
CA VAL A 225 0.63 -3.08 -7.01
C VAL A 225 -0.46 -3.95 -7.66
N ASP A 226 -0.35 -5.27 -7.63
CA ASP A 226 -1.40 -6.19 -8.10
C ASP A 226 -2.73 -5.95 -7.37
N LEU A 227 -2.70 -5.70 -6.06
CA LEU A 227 -3.89 -5.35 -5.30
C LEU A 227 -4.52 -4.02 -5.77
N VAL A 228 -3.71 -3.01 -6.06
CA VAL A 228 -4.22 -1.72 -6.58
C VAL A 228 -4.83 -1.88 -7.97
N LEU A 229 -4.21 -2.67 -8.84
CA LEU A 229 -4.76 -2.99 -10.15
C LEU A 229 -6.04 -3.83 -10.04
N PHE A 230 -6.09 -4.78 -9.12
CA PHE A 230 -7.29 -5.56 -8.85
C PHE A 230 -8.45 -4.67 -8.34
N ALA A 231 -8.16 -3.71 -7.46
CA ALA A 231 -9.14 -2.72 -6.99
C ALA A 231 -9.61 -1.78 -8.11
N PHE A 232 -8.69 -1.39 -9.00
CA PHE A 232 -9.00 -0.59 -10.17
C PHE A 232 -9.98 -1.33 -11.10
N GLU A 233 -9.77 -2.63 -11.33
CA GLU A 233 -10.58 -3.47 -12.22
C GLU A 233 -11.92 -3.91 -11.59
N HIS A 234 -11.88 -4.49 -10.39
CA HIS A 234 -13.01 -5.22 -9.80
C HIS A 234 -13.66 -4.52 -8.61
N GLY A 235 -13.05 -3.43 -8.12
CA GLY A 235 -13.60 -2.66 -7.01
C GLY A 235 -14.89 -1.94 -7.40
N THR A 236 -15.85 -1.90 -6.47
CA THR A 236 -17.02 -1.02 -6.49
C THR A 236 -16.74 0.20 -5.61
N SER A 237 -17.37 1.34 -5.93
CA SER A 237 -17.17 2.56 -5.13
C SER A 237 -17.53 2.32 -3.65
N GLY A 238 -16.62 2.71 -2.76
CA GLY A 238 -16.64 2.52 -1.32
C GLY A 238 -15.96 1.23 -0.83
N ASP A 239 -15.58 0.31 -1.70
CA ASP A 239 -14.99 -0.95 -1.26
C ASP A 239 -13.61 -0.77 -0.62
N ILE A 240 -13.33 -1.61 0.39
CA ILE A 240 -11.98 -1.88 0.87
C ILE A 240 -11.56 -3.25 0.33
N LEU A 241 -10.47 -3.28 -0.45
CA LEU A 241 -9.93 -4.49 -1.04
C LEU A 241 -8.66 -4.92 -0.33
N VAL A 242 -8.57 -6.23 -0.06
CA VAL A 242 -7.47 -6.86 0.67
C VAL A 242 -6.95 -8.04 -0.13
N GLN A 243 -5.63 -8.17 -0.25
CA GLN A 243 -5.02 -9.37 -0.80
C GLN A 243 -4.76 -10.39 0.32
N LYS A 244 -5.13 -11.65 0.08
CA LYS A 244 -4.75 -12.74 0.99
C LYS A 244 -3.24 -12.94 0.91
N ALA A 245 -2.56 -12.83 2.04
CA ALA A 245 -1.12 -12.99 2.12
C ALA A 245 -0.76 -14.04 3.18
N PRO A 246 0.32 -14.81 2.96
CA PRO A 246 0.91 -15.59 4.04
C PRO A 246 1.58 -14.65 5.06
N ALA A 247 1.97 -15.19 6.20
CA ALA A 247 2.70 -14.47 7.24
C ALA A 247 3.92 -15.28 7.70
N CYS A 248 4.80 -14.68 8.48
CA CYS A 248 5.83 -15.40 9.23
C CYS A 248 6.05 -14.72 10.57
N THR A 249 6.73 -15.43 11.49
CA THR A 249 7.20 -14.81 12.74
C THR A 249 8.41 -13.90 12.46
N ILE A 250 8.64 -12.92 13.33
CA ILE A 250 9.82 -12.05 13.27
C ILE A 250 11.10 -12.86 13.41
N GLU A 251 11.10 -13.90 14.25
CA GLU A 251 12.23 -14.84 14.35
C GLU A 251 12.54 -15.53 13.03
N VAL A 252 11.53 -16.11 12.37
CA VAL A 252 11.68 -16.77 11.07
C VAL A 252 12.17 -15.77 10.01
N GLN A 253 11.67 -14.54 10.02
CA GLN A 253 12.08 -13.51 9.07
C GLN A 253 13.54 -13.07 9.29
N ALA A 254 13.93 -12.86 10.55
CA ALA A 254 15.30 -12.50 10.91
C ALA A 254 16.28 -13.61 10.57
N GLU A 255 15.92 -14.86 10.86
CA GLU A 255 16.74 -16.03 10.53
C GLU A 255 16.91 -16.21 9.02
N ALA A 256 15.84 -16.01 8.24
CA ALA A 256 15.92 -16.03 6.78
C ALA A 256 16.89 -14.97 6.23
N VAL A 257 16.85 -13.75 6.75
CA VAL A 257 17.79 -12.68 6.35
C VAL A 257 19.21 -13.03 6.79
N ARG A 258 19.40 -13.51 8.02
CA ARG A 258 20.71 -13.92 8.55
C ARG A 258 21.36 -14.97 7.67
N GLN A 259 20.65 -16.06 7.34
CA GLN A 259 21.19 -17.13 6.50
C GLN A 259 21.53 -16.68 5.06
N LEU A 260 20.83 -15.66 4.53
CA LEU A 260 21.10 -15.13 3.19
C LEU A 260 22.35 -14.23 3.17
N PHE A 261 22.55 -13.41 4.20
CA PHE A 261 23.57 -12.36 4.22
C PHE A 261 24.79 -12.68 5.08
N ASP A 262 24.72 -13.71 5.93
CA ASP A 262 25.81 -14.22 6.76
C ASP A 262 25.88 -15.75 6.64
N LYS A 263 26.58 -16.23 5.61
CA LYS A 263 26.72 -17.66 5.32
C LYS A 263 27.41 -18.46 6.43
N GLU A 264 28.22 -17.78 7.24
CA GLU A 264 28.92 -18.40 8.38
C GLU A 264 28.05 -18.42 9.64
N ASN A 265 26.86 -17.78 9.60
CA ASN A 265 25.88 -17.77 10.68
C ASN A 265 26.47 -17.27 12.01
N LYS A 266 27.39 -16.29 11.96
CA LYS A 266 28.10 -15.74 13.12
C LYS A 266 27.37 -14.59 13.81
N THR A 267 26.51 -13.88 13.09
CA THR A 267 25.78 -12.71 13.58
C THR A 267 24.77 -13.13 14.63
N GLU A 268 24.84 -12.54 15.82
CA GLU A 268 23.89 -12.78 16.91
C GLU A 268 22.52 -12.13 16.60
N ILE A 269 21.44 -12.80 16.99
CA ILE A 269 20.10 -12.22 17.03
C ILE A 269 19.81 -11.80 18.48
N LYS A 270 19.70 -10.48 18.71
CA LYS A 270 19.44 -9.88 20.02
C LYS A 270 17.97 -9.48 20.16
N ILE A 271 17.33 -9.97 21.22
CA ILE A 271 15.96 -9.60 21.60
C ILE A 271 16.01 -8.28 22.37
N ILE A 272 15.31 -7.26 21.84
CA ILE A 272 15.24 -5.92 22.46
C ILE A 272 13.89 -5.63 23.14
N GLY A 273 12.92 -6.55 23.01
CA GLY A 273 11.57 -6.41 23.56
C GLY A 273 10.63 -5.62 22.65
N ILE A 274 9.34 -5.65 23.00
CA ILE A 274 8.27 -4.99 22.25
C ILE A 274 8.45 -3.47 22.33
N ARG A 275 8.47 -2.80 21.17
CA ARG A 275 8.49 -1.33 21.12
C ARG A 275 7.07 -0.79 21.27
N HIS A 276 6.98 0.46 21.72
CA HIS A 276 5.71 1.17 21.84
C HIS A 276 5.00 1.25 20.47
N GLY A 277 3.67 1.04 20.48
CA GLY A 277 2.84 1.15 19.29
C GLY A 277 2.87 -0.06 18.34
N GLU A 278 3.44 -1.19 18.75
CA GLU A 278 3.44 -2.44 17.97
C GLU A 278 2.43 -3.46 18.50
N LYS A 279 1.88 -4.28 17.58
CA LYS A 279 1.03 -5.42 17.93
C LYS A 279 1.80 -6.74 17.84
N MET A 280 1.29 -7.75 18.54
CA MET A 280 1.76 -9.13 18.41
C MET A 280 1.50 -9.70 17.01
N TYR A 281 0.35 -9.38 16.43
CA TYR A 281 -0.02 -9.76 15.07
C TYR A 281 -0.78 -8.60 14.41
N GLU A 282 -0.80 -8.59 13.09
CA GLU A 282 -1.54 -7.58 12.32
C GLU A 282 -2.85 -8.16 11.79
N THR A 283 -3.87 -7.31 11.70
CA THR A 283 -5.20 -7.68 11.21
C THR A 283 -5.40 -7.04 9.83
N LEU A 284 -5.86 -7.82 8.85
CA LEU A 284 -6.25 -7.29 7.54
C LEU A 284 -7.76 -7.07 7.46
N LEU A 285 -8.56 -7.95 8.07
CA LEU A 285 -10.01 -7.81 8.20
C LEU A 285 -10.43 -7.96 9.66
N THR A 286 -11.12 -6.95 10.17
CA THR A 286 -11.79 -6.99 11.48
C THR A 286 -12.99 -7.93 11.45
N ASN A 287 -13.57 -8.22 12.63
CA ASN A 287 -14.72 -9.10 12.76
C ASN A 287 -15.96 -8.58 12.02
N GLU A 288 -16.20 -7.26 12.08
CA GLU A 288 -17.25 -6.62 11.31
C GLU A 288 -17.01 -6.79 9.80
N GLU A 289 -15.79 -6.49 9.34
CA GLU A 289 -15.46 -6.60 7.92
C GLU A 289 -15.55 -8.04 7.41
N CYS A 290 -15.14 -9.05 8.21
CA CYS A 290 -15.25 -10.45 7.83
C CYS A 290 -16.70 -10.91 7.64
N SER A 291 -17.65 -10.36 8.40
CA SER A 291 -19.07 -10.69 8.24
C SER A 291 -19.62 -10.28 6.86
N GLN A 292 -19.04 -9.24 6.26
CA GLN A 292 -19.42 -8.68 4.96
C GLN A 292 -18.45 -9.00 3.83
N ALA A 293 -17.32 -9.63 4.13
CA ALA A 293 -16.26 -9.87 3.17
C ALA A 293 -16.70 -10.88 2.10
N ILE A 294 -16.52 -10.49 0.83
CA ILE A 294 -16.73 -11.35 -0.33
C ILE A 294 -15.39 -11.94 -0.73
N ASP A 295 -15.31 -13.27 -0.76
CA ASP A 295 -14.14 -13.99 -1.24
C ASP A 295 -14.06 -13.95 -2.77
N MET A 296 -12.98 -13.37 -3.29
CA MET A 296 -12.69 -13.25 -4.72
C MET A 296 -11.44 -14.07 -5.12
N GLY A 297 -11.20 -15.19 -4.44
CA GLY A 297 -10.08 -16.08 -4.69
C GLY A 297 -8.83 -15.63 -3.93
N ALA A 298 -7.94 -14.89 -4.59
CA ALA A 298 -6.71 -14.36 -3.97
C ALA A 298 -6.96 -13.07 -3.15
N PHE A 299 -8.18 -12.52 -3.22
CA PHE A 299 -8.54 -11.24 -2.63
C PHE A 299 -9.83 -11.37 -1.81
N TYR A 300 -9.98 -10.48 -0.83
CA TYR A 300 -11.25 -10.18 -0.19
C TYR A 300 -11.70 -8.79 -0.61
N ARG A 301 -13.01 -8.64 -0.82
CA ARG A 301 -13.67 -7.34 -1.03
C ARG A 301 -14.62 -7.10 0.12
N VAL A 302 -14.41 -6.03 0.85
CA VAL A 302 -15.32 -5.56 1.91
C VAL A 302 -16.16 -4.45 1.31
N PRO A 303 -17.45 -4.70 1.01
CA PRO A 303 -18.32 -3.68 0.47
C PRO A 303 -18.45 -2.51 1.43
N SER A 304 -18.51 -1.28 0.90
CA SER A 304 -19.05 -0.21 1.73
C SER A 304 -20.48 -0.54 2.10
N ASP A 305 -20.82 -0.28 3.35
CA ASP A 305 -22.20 -0.29 3.72
C ASP A 305 -22.96 0.77 2.91
N LYS A 306 -23.88 0.29 2.06
CA LYS A 306 -24.70 1.06 1.13
C LYS A 306 -25.93 1.71 1.79
N ARG A 307 -25.93 1.88 3.11
CA ARG A 307 -26.89 2.72 3.84
C ARG A 307 -26.86 4.12 3.21
N ASP A 308 -27.94 4.45 2.51
CA ASP A 308 -28.21 5.74 1.86
C ASP A 308 -28.46 6.85 2.91
N LEU A 309 -27.46 7.11 3.77
CA LEU A 309 -27.53 8.00 4.94
C LEU A 309 -28.65 7.66 5.95
N ASN A 310 -29.21 6.46 5.89
CA ASN A 310 -30.25 6.02 6.83
C ASN A 310 -29.63 5.61 8.18
N TYR A 311 -29.85 6.44 9.21
CA TYR A 311 -29.33 6.26 10.57
C TYR A 311 -30.00 5.12 11.33
N ASP A 312 -31.24 4.72 11.01
CA ASP A 312 -31.97 3.67 11.74
C ASP A 312 -31.26 2.31 11.71
N LYS A 313 -30.53 2.04 10.62
CA LYS A 313 -29.74 0.81 10.45
C LYS A 313 -28.46 0.77 11.29
N TYR A 314 -28.15 1.78 12.11
CA TYR A 314 -27.15 1.67 13.18
C TYR A 314 -27.77 1.21 14.52
N PHE A 315 -29.10 1.29 14.65
CA PHE A 315 -29.79 1.14 15.94
C PHE A 315 -30.87 0.03 15.95
N LYS A 316 -31.43 -0.35 14.80
CA LYS A 316 -32.64 -1.22 14.73
C LYS A 316 -32.44 -2.57 14.03
N ASP A 317 -31.58 -2.65 13.01
CA ASP A 317 -31.40 -3.86 12.20
C ASP A 317 -30.02 -4.49 12.44
N GLY A 318 -29.98 -5.77 12.81
CA GLY A 318 -28.76 -6.57 12.93
C GLY A 318 -28.81 -7.79 12.00
N GLU A 319 -27.66 -8.28 11.55
CA GLU A 319 -27.58 -9.47 10.69
C GLU A 319 -27.50 -10.76 11.51
N VAL A 320 -28.30 -11.75 11.12
CA VAL A 320 -28.44 -13.04 11.82
C VAL A 320 -27.53 -14.13 11.22
N GLU A 321 -27.15 -14.02 9.95
CA GLU A 321 -26.22 -14.95 9.28
C GLU A 321 -24.82 -14.34 9.22
N ARG A 322 -23.90 -14.86 10.03
CA ARG A 322 -22.52 -14.37 10.10
C ARG A 322 -21.60 -15.33 9.34
N ASN A 323 -20.70 -14.78 8.53
CA ASN A 323 -19.58 -15.53 7.95
C ASN A 323 -18.78 -16.23 9.07
N THR A 324 -18.24 -17.42 8.81
CA THR A 324 -17.47 -18.20 9.81
C THR A 324 -16.10 -17.60 10.07
N LEU A 325 -15.59 -16.78 9.14
CA LEU A 325 -14.40 -15.96 9.34
C LEU A 325 -14.72 -14.86 10.37
N THR A 326 -14.07 -14.91 11.54
CA THR A 326 -14.27 -13.94 12.62
C THR A 326 -13.21 -12.84 12.67
N GLU A 327 -12.06 -13.08 12.05
CA GLU A 327 -10.99 -12.11 11.82
C GLU A 327 -10.05 -12.70 10.75
N PHE A 328 -9.42 -11.87 9.92
CA PHE A 328 -8.29 -12.30 9.10
C PHE A 328 -7.02 -11.57 9.55
N ASN A 329 -6.10 -12.31 10.17
CA ASN A 329 -4.91 -11.76 10.81
C ASN A 329 -3.66 -12.62 10.51
N SER A 330 -2.48 -12.10 10.86
CA SER A 330 -1.22 -12.77 10.53
C SER A 330 -0.95 -14.05 11.33
N ASN A 331 -1.75 -14.36 12.36
CA ASN A 331 -1.66 -15.61 13.12
C ASN A 331 -2.54 -16.73 12.54
N ASN A 332 -3.60 -16.40 11.80
CA ASN A 332 -4.57 -17.38 11.29
C ASN A 332 -4.49 -17.60 9.77
N THR A 333 -3.43 -17.08 9.13
CA THR A 333 -3.08 -17.36 7.74
C THR A 333 -1.99 -18.44 7.63
N LYS A 334 -1.60 -18.80 6.41
CA LYS A 334 -0.45 -19.69 6.18
C LYS A 334 0.82 -19.06 6.75
N LEU A 335 1.41 -19.68 7.77
CA LEU A 335 2.71 -19.31 8.30
C LEU A 335 3.84 -19.94 7.48
N LEU A 336 4.71 -19.11 6.93
CA LEU A 336 5.89 -19.52 6.17
C LEU A 336 7.00 -19.95 7.13
N ASN A 337 7.75 -20.99 6.74
CA ASN A 337 9.01 -21.35 7.38
C ASN A 337 10.19 -20.55 6.81
N VAL A 338 11.38 -20.74 7.38
CA VAL A 338 12.60 -20.01 6.99
C VAL A 338 12.92 -20.17 5.49
N GLU A 339 12.84 -21.38 4.95
CA GLU A 339 13.14 -21.62 3.52
C GLU A 339 12.12 -20.94 2.59
N GLN A 340 10.83 -20.97 2.94
CA GLN A 340 9.79 -20.28 2.17
C GLN A 340 9.95 -18.75 2.22
N VAL A 341 10.39 -18.20 3.37
CA VAL A 341 10.72 -16.77 3.46
C VAL A 341 11.96 -16.46 2.61
N LYS A 342 13.00 -17.30 2.62
CA LYS A 342 14.19 -17.13 1.76
C LYS A 342 13.82 -17.14 0.28
N GLU A 343 13.01 -18.10 -0.17
CA GLU A 343 12.50 -18.15 -1.55
C GLU A 343 11.79 -16.85 -1.93
N LYS A 344 10.91 -16.35 -1.04
CA LYS A 344 10.20 -15.08 -1.24
C LYS A 344 11.13 -13.87 -1.27
N LEU A 345 12.18 -13.84 -0.45
CA LEU A 345 13.16 -12.76 -0.44
C LEU A 345 14.03 -12.77 -1.69
N LEU A 346 14.48 -13.95 -2.13
CA LEU A 346 15.30 -14.12 -3.34
C LEU A 346 14.58 -13.73 -4.62
N SER A 347 13.24 -13.69 -4.63
CA SER A 347 12.47 -13.18 -5.76
C SER A 347 12.43 -11.64 -5.84
N LEU A 348 12.98 -10.91 -4.87
CA LEU A 348 12.95 -9.44 -4.82
C LEU A 348 14.23 -8.85 -5.42
N SER A 349 14.10 -7.92 -6.36
CA SER A 349 15.23 -7.23 -7.00
C SER A 349 16.19 -6.62 -5.98
N TYR A 350 15.67 -5.93 -4.96
CA TYR A 350 16.46 -5.37 -3.87
C TYR A 350 17.37 -6.41 -3.20
N ILE A 351 16.84 -7.60 -2.89
CA ILE A 351 17.64 -8.66 -2.23
C ILE A 351 18.72 -9.18 -3.19
N GLN A 352 18.38 -9.38 -4.46
CA GLN A 352 19.34 -9.82 -5.48
C GLN A 352 20.49 -8.81 -5.64
N GLU A 353 20.17 -7.52 -5.69
CA GLU A 353 21.15 -6.42 -5.76
C GLU A 353 22.04 -6.37 -4.50
N GLU A 354 21.45 -6.49 -3.31
CA GLU A 354 22.21 -6.46 -2.06
C GLU A 354 23.11 -7.71 -1.90
N LEU A 355 22.70 -8.87 -2.39
CA LEU A 355 23.53 -10.08 -2.43
C LEU A 355 24.67 -9.97 -3.46
N ALA A 356 24.43 -9.34 -4.61
CA ALA A 356 25.45 -9.11 -5.62
C ALA A 356 26.59 -8.22 -5.11
N LYS A 357 26.30 -7.31 -4.17
CA LYS A 357 27.32 -6.47 -3.50
C LYS A 357 28.23 -7.24 -2.54
N LEU A 358 27.82 -8.41 -2.04
CA LEU A 358 28.66 -9.27 -1.19
C LEU A 358 29.66 -10.13 -1.97
N SER A 359 29.41 -10.32 -3.27
CA SER A 359 30.28 -11.10 -4.16
C SER A 359 31.42 -10.27 -4.79
N LYS A 360 31.47 -8.97 -4.46
CA LYS A 360 32.54 -8.03 -4.84
C LYS A 360 33.35 -7.71 -3.59
#